data_AF-A0A183KV91-F1
#
_entry.id   AF-A0A183KV91-F1
#
_cell.length_a   1.000
_cell.length_b   1.000
_cell.length_c   1.000
_cell.angle_alpha   90.00
_cell.angle_beta   90.00
_cell.angle_gamma   90.00
#
_symmetry.space_group_name_H-M   'P 1'
#
loop_
_entity.id
_entity.type
_entity.pdbx_description
1 polymer ?
#
loop_
_entity_poly.entity_id
_entity_poly.type
_entity_poly.pdbx_seq_one_letter_code
_entity_poly.pdbx_strand_id
1 'polypeptide(L)'
;MRAFREIRLLKVENTSDCFEKHYYSLISASTVIRKVTEQHWISAASIALIDARKLIPPGSEHNEERSQLKRKLTRSLHNDREQWWVAKAREIEKAAAIGNSRQLFRLVRETGIRNPTVSETLPEKDEHIIHSQSRKLDRWAEHFRDQFNWPSATLRFPTITSQPEWQVN
;
A
#
# COMPACT_ATOMS: atom_id res chain seq x y z
N MET A 1 35.95 54.54 -2.75
CA MET A 1 35.58 53.11 -2.86
C MET A 1 35.34 52.50 -1.47
N ARG A 2 34.17 52.71 -0.86
CA ARG A 2 33.74 51.88 0.30
C ARG A 2 32.23 51.84 0.57
N ALA A 3 31.42 52.72 -0.02
CA ALA A 3 29.98 52.77 0.29
C ALA A 3 29.06 51.85 -0.55
N PHE A 4 29.55 51.18 -1.59
CA PHE A 4 28.69 50.37 -2.48
C PHE A 4 28.65 48.86 -2.16
N ARG A 5 29.41 48.38 -1.17
CA ARG A 5 29.38 46.96 -0.77
C ARG A 5 28.44 46.64 0.40
N GLU A 6 27.95 47.64 1.12
CA GLU A 6 27.07 47.44 2.28
C GLU A 6 25.58 47.31 1.92
N ILE A 7 25.12 47.85 0.78
CA ILE A 7 23.71 47.76 0.38
C ILE A 7 23.36 46.38 -0.21
N ARG A 8 24.34 45.60 -0.68
CA ARG A 8 24.11 44.25 -1.27
C ARG A 8 24.05 43.12 -0.22
N LEU A 9 24.38 43.38 1.04
CA LEU A 9 24.31 42.34 2.08
C LEU A 9 22.97 42.35 2.86
N LEU A 10 22.25 43.48 2.94
CA LEU A 10 20.98 43.54 3.68
C LEU A 10 19.72 43.14 2.89
N LYS A 11 19.86 42.66 1.65
CA LYS A 11 18.71 42.17 0.84
C LYS A 11 18.70 40.66 0.60
N VAL A 12 19.77 39.95 0.93
CA VAL A 12 19.89 38.50 0.66
C VAL A 12 19.53 37.64 1.88
N GLU A 13 19.57 38.19 3.09
CA GLU A 13 19.34 37.40 4.32
C GLU A 13 17.85 37.19 4.68
N ASN A 14 16.89 37.85 4.00
CA ASN A 14 15.49 37.82 4.42
C ASN A 14 14.53 37.06 3.46
N THR A 15 14.99 36.71 2.27
CA THR A 15 14.17 35.96 1.30
C THR A 15 14.30 34.45 1.47
N SER A 16 15.50 33.96 1.83
CA SER A 16 15.73 32.55 2.15
C SER A 16 14.91 32.13 3.38
N ASP A 17 14.93 32.95 4.43
CA ASP A 17 14.23 32.67 5.68
C ASP A 17 12.69 32.69 5.51
N CYS A 18 12.17 33.56 4.65
CA CYS A 18 10.76 33.59 4.28
C CYS A 18 10.35 32.36 3.46
N PHE A 19 11.18 31.93 2.49
CA PHE A 19 10.94 30.71 1.71
C PHE A 19 11.02 29.45 2.58
N GLU A 20 11.99 29.36 3.49
CA GLU A 20 12.12 28.23 4.41
C GLU A 20 10.92 28.15 5.36
N LYS A 21 10.53 29.29 5.96
CA LYS A 21 9.33 29.35 6.82
C LYS A 21 8.07 28.96 6.07
N HIS A 22 7.91 29.40 4.82
CA HIS A 22 6.76 29.04 3.99
C HIS A 22 6.80 27.55 3.58
N TYR A 23 7.97 27.03 3.25
CA TYR A 23 8.19 25.61 2.91
C TYR A 23 7.92 24.70 4.12
N TYR A 24 8.46 25.02 5.30
CA TYR A 24 8.16 24.31 6.55
C TYR A 24 6.70 24.46 6.98
N SER A 25 6.08 25.62 6.74
CA SER A 25 4.64 25.83 6.99
C SER A 25 3.77 24.95 6.08
N LEU A 26 4.09 24.87 4.79
CA LEU A 26 3.39 24.00 3.83
C LEU A 26 3.62 22.51 4.13
N ILE A 27 4.82 22.11 4.56
CA ILE A 27 5.09 20.74 5.02
C ILE A 27 4.36 20.44 6.33
N SER A 28 4.33 21.36 7.29
CA SER A 28 3.60 21.22 8.55
C SER A 28 2.09 21.11 8.29
N ALA A 29 1.54 22.01 7.49
CA ALA A 29 0.14 21.99 7.10
C ALA A 29 -0.22 20.71 6.32
N SER A 30 0.59 20.27 5.36
CA SER A 30 0.35 19.01 4.65
C SER A 30 0.51 17.78 5.53
N THR A 31 1.40 17.81 6.54
CA THR A 31 1.54 16.73 7.53
C THR A 31 0.33 16.69 8.47
N VAL A 32 -0.17 17.84 8.90
CA VAL A 32 -1.38 17.97 9.72
C VAL A 32 -2.62 17.59 8.91
N ILE A 33 -2.75 18.02 7.66
CA ILE A 33 -3.83 17.64 6.75
C ILE A 33 -3.76 16.14 6.49
N ARG A 34 -2.58 15.54 6.25
CA ARG A 34 -2.42 14.09 6.12
C ARG A 34 -2.86 13.35 7.38
N LYS A 35 -2.54 13.87 8.57
CA LYS A 35 -3.04 13.33 9.86
C LYS A 35 -4.55 13.50 10.05
N VAL A 36 -5.15 14.54 9.48
CA VAL A 36 -6.60 14.80 9.54
C VAL A 36 -7.38 13.99 8.50
N THR A 37 -6.77 13.63 7.36
CA THR A 37 -7.39 12.84 6.29
C THR A 37 -7.16 11.34 6.39
N GLU A 38 -6.17 10.89 7.16
CA GLU A 38 -6.14 9.52 7.65
C GLU A 38 -7.22 9.40 8.72
N GLN A 39 -8.46 9.16 8.30
CA GLN A 39 -9.50 8.69 9.20
C GLN A 39 -8.95 7.45 9.89
N HIS A 40 -8.51 7.64 11.13
CA HIS A 40 -8.00 6.57 11.96
C HIS A 40 -9.16 5.58 12.07
N TRP A 41 -9.00 4.38 11.51
CA TRP A 41 -10.07 3.37 11.48
C TRP A 41 -10.53 2.99 12.89
N ILE A 42 -9.72 3.30 13.91
CA ILE A 42 -10.04 3.14 15.32
C ILE A 42 -10.80 4.36 15.83
N SER A 43 -11.98 4.12 16.40
CA SER A 43 -12.83 5.16 16.97
C SER A 43 -12.27 5.75 18.27
N ALA A 44 -12.73 6.95 18.63
CA ALA A 44 -12.40 7.57 19.92
C ALA A 44 -12.81 6.69 21.12
N ALA A 45 -13.90 5.92 20.98
CA ALA A 45 -14.34 4.96 22.00
C ALA A 45 -13.32 3.83 22.21
N SER A 46 -12.81 3.24 21.13
CA SER A 46 -11.75 2.23 21.20
C SER A 46 -10.44 2.79 21.76
N ILE A 47 -10.08 4.03 21.44
CA ILE A 47 -8.91 4.72 22.03
C ILE A 47 -9.10 4.86 23.54
N ALA A 48 -10.27 5.31 24.00
CA ALA A 48 -10.56 5.42 25.43
C ALA A 48 -10.45 4.07 26.15
N LEU A 49 -10.85 2.96 25.52
CA LEU A 49 -10.68 1.60 26.07
C LEU A 49 -9.20 1.17 26.13
N ILE A 50 -8.38 1.57 25.14
CA ILE A 50 -6.93 1.35 25.16
C ILE A 50 -6.31 2.11 26.33
N ASP A 51 -6.68 3.37 26.52
CA ASP A 51 -6.11 4.22 27.57
C ASP A 51 -6.57 3.75 28.96
N ALA A 52 -7.85 3.41 29.13
CA ALA A 52 -8.34 2.81 30.37
C ALA A 52 -7.58 1.53 30.74
N ARG A 53 -7.16 0.73 29.75
CA ARG A 53 -6.43 -0.52 30.01
C ARG A 53 -5.01 -0.26 30.52
N LYS A 54 -4.38 0.83 30.10
CA LYS A 54 -3.04 1.22 30.56
C LYS A 54 -3.03 1.68 32.02
N LEU A 55 -4.18 2.12 32.55
CA LEU A 55 -4.31 2.61 33.91
C LEU A 55 -4.51 1.50 34.95
N ILE A 56 -4.77 0.25 34.52
CA ILE A 56 -5.02 -0.87 35.44
C ILE A 56 -3.69 -1.34 36.06
N PRO A 57 -3.54 -1.32 37.40
CA PRO A 57 -2.33 -1.77 38.08
C PRO A 57 -2.03 -3.27 37.85
N PRO A 58 -0.76 -3.70 38.00
CA PRO A 58 -0.43 -5.11 38.15
C PRO A 58 -0.98 -5.64 39.50
N GLY A 59 -1.52 -6.85 39.49
CA GLY A 59 -2.22 -7.42 40.65
C GLY A 59 -3.27 -8.43 40.21
N SER A 60 -3.50 -9.48 41.01
CA SER A 60 -4.50 -10.50 40.70
C SER A 60 -5.92 -10.01 41.00
N GLU A 61 -6.06 -9.07 41.93
CA GLU A 61 -7.27 -8.34 42.28
C GLU A 61 -7.87 -7.58 41.08
N HIS A 62 -7.02 -7.14 40.14
CA HIS A 62 -7.44 -6.42 38.92
C HIS A 62 -7.58 -7.32 37.69
N ASN A 63 -7.42 -8.64 37.82
CA ASN A 63 -7.44 -9.54 36.65
C ASN A 63 -8.81 -9.56 35.96
N GLU A 64 -9.90 -9.52 36.73
CA GLU A 64 -11.24 -9.54 36.16
C GLU A 64 -11.55 -8.24 35.40
N GLU A 65 -11.22 -7.08 35.95
CA GLU A 65 -11.33 -5.78 35.28
C GLU A 65 -10.54 -5.75 33.96
N ARG A 66 -9.29 -6.23 34.00
CA ARG A 66 -8.42 -6.31 32.82
C ARG A 66 -9.00 -7.24 31.76
N SER A 67 -9.58 -8.37 32.17
CA SER A 67 -10.24 -9.35 31.30
C SER A 67 -11.48 -8.77 30.63
N GLN A 68 -12.36 -8.13 31.41
CA GLN A 68 -13.56 -7.48 30.90
C GLN A 68 -13.23 -6.37 29.90
N LEU A 69 -12.25 -5.53 30.24
CA LEU A 69 -11.82 -4.45 29.36
C LEU A 69 -11.18 -4.97 28.07
N LYS A 70 -10.38 -6.04 28.15
CA LYS A 70 -9.86 -6.75 26.97
C LYS A 70 -11.00 -7.24 26.06
N ARG A 71 -12.02 -7.89 26.61
CA ARG A 71 -13.20 -8.36 25.83
C ARG A 71 -13.98 -7.21 25.20
N LYS A 72 -14.13 -6.08 25.89
CA LYS A 72 -14.78 -4.87 25.35
C LYS A 72 -13.95 -4.26 24.22
N LEU A 73 -12.65 -4.10 24.43
CA LEU A 73 -11.73 -3.56 23.45
C LEU A 73 -11.67 -4.42 22.18
N THR A 74 -11.58 -5.75 22.31
CA THR A 74 -11.59 -6.66 21.16
C THR A 74 -12.87 -6.51 20.32
N ARG A 75 -14.04 -6.42 20.97
CA ARG A 75 -15.32 -6.18 20.27
C ARG A 75 -15.36 -4.82 19.60
N SER A 76 -14.93 -3.77 20.29
CA SER A 76 -14.92 -2.40 19.76
C SER A 76 -14.01 -2.29 18.53
N LEU A 77 -12.80 -2.83 18.59
CA LEU A 77 -11.88 -2.86 17.46
C LEU A 77 -12.40 -3.70 16.28
N HIS A 78 -13.10 -4.79 16.56
CA HIS A 78 -13.75 -5.57 15.50
C HIS A 78 -14.80 -4.74 14.77
N ASN A 79 -15.68 -4.07 15.52
CA ASN A 79 -16.73 -3.22 14.96
C ASN A 79 -16.14 -2.04 14.17
N ASP A 80 -15.14 -1.35 14.73
CA ASP A 80 -14.42 -0.27 14.07
C ASP A 80 -13.85 -0.72 12.71
N ARG A 81 -13.19 -1.89 12.69
CA ARG A 81 -12.62 -2.46 11.47
C ARG A 81 -13.68 -2.84 10.45
N GLU A 82 -14.78 -3.43 10.89
CA GLU A 82 -15.91 -3.78 10.04
C GLU A 82 -16.53 -2.52 9.40
N GLN A 83 -16.77 -1.48 10.19
CA GLN A 83 -17.26 -0.19 9.70
C GLN A 83 -16.31 0.43 8.69
N TRP A 84 -15.01 0.38 8.95
CA TRP A 84 -14.00 0.86 8.01
C TRP A 84 -14.05 0.09 6.68
N TRP A 85 -14.15 -1.24 6.71
CA TRP A 85 -14.28 -2.05 5.50
C TRP A 85 -15.55 -1.75 4.71
N VAL A 86 -16.69 -1.59 5.40
CA VAL A 86 -17.96 -1.21 4.77
C VAL A 86 -17.86 0.15 4.10
N ALA A 87 -17.27 1.14 4.78
CA ALA A 87 -17.06 2.46 4.19
C ALA A 87 -16.13 2.39 2.97
N LYS A 88 -15.04 1.63 3.06
CA LYS A 88 -14.07 1.46 1.98
C LYS A 88 -14.66 0.76 0.75
N ALA A 89 -15.48 -0.28 0.96
CA ALA A 89 -16.21 -0.94 -0.11
C ALA A 89 -17.13 0.03 -0.85
N ARG A 90 -17.87 0.88 -0.12
CA ARG A 90 -18.72 1.93 -0.73
C ARG A 90 -17.92 2.93 -1.55
N GLU A 91 -16.70 3.29 -1.14
CA GLU A 91 -15.84 4.18 -1.94
C GLU A 91 -15.40 3.50 -3.25
N ILE A 92 -15.04 2.22 -3.19
CA ILE A 92 -14.66 1.41 -4.35
C ILE A 92 -15.83 1.29 -5.32
N GLU A 93 -17.03 0.97 -4.84
CA GLU A 93 -18.25 0.88 -5.64
C GLU A 93 -18.58 2.20 -6.34
N LYS A 94 -18.46 3.33 -5.63
CA LYS A 94 -18.68 4.66 -6.22
C LYS A 94 -17.66 4.97 -7.33
N ALA A 95 -16.38 4.67 -7.10
CA ALA A 95 -15.34 4.89 -8.11
C ALA A 95 -15.58 4.03 -9.36
N ALA A 96 -16.01 2.78 -9.17
CA ALA A 96 -16.38 1.88 -10.27
C ALA A 96 -17.61 2.39 -11.04
N ALA A 97 -18.67 2.81 -10.34
CA ALA A 97 -19.91 3.31 -10.95
C ALA A 97 -19.68 4.56 -11.82
N ILE A 98 -18.75 5.44 -11.41
CA ILE A 98 -18.37 6.65 -12.16
C ILE A 98 -17.40 6.32 -13.33
N GLY A 99 -16.85 5.11 -13.38
CA GLY A 99 -15.81 4.73 -14.34
C GLY A 99 -14.44 5.35 -14.04
N ASN A 100 -14.20 5.84 -12.82
CA ASN A 100 -12.92 6.43 -12.42
C ASN A 100 -11.90 5.33 -12.07
N SER A 101 -11.31 4.73 -13.11
CA SER A 101 -10.34 3.66 -13.00
C SER A 101 -9.12 4.03 -12.15
N ARG A 102 -8.62 5.27 -12.25
CA ARG A 102 -7.46 5.75 -11.48
C ARG A 102 -7.72 5.75 -9.98
N GLN A 103 -8.91 6.19 -9.55
CA GLN A 103 -9.30 6.19 -8.15
C GLN A 103 -9.59 4.77 -7.65
N LEU A 104 -10.26 3.94 -8.49
CA LEU A 104 -10.53 2.54 -8.18
C LEU A 104 -9.23 1.76 -7.89
N PHE A 105 -8.24 1.81 -8.79
CA PHE A 105 -6.96 1.13 -8.59
C PHE A 105 -6.19 1.64 -7.37
N ARG A 106 -6.30 2.94 -7.05
CA ARG A 106 -5.70 3.49 -5.83
C ARG A 106 -6.33 2.89 -4.58
N LEU A 107 -7.66 2.88 -4.49
CA LEU A 107 -8.41 2.31 -3.37
C LEU A 107 -8.13 0.81 -3.20
N VAL A 108 -8.10 0.05 -4.31
CA VAL A 108 -7.78 -1.39 -4.29
C VAL A 108 -6.36 -1.63 -3.76
N ARG A 109 -5.39 -0.78 -4.11
CA ARG A 109 -4.02 -0.87 -3.56
C ARG A 109 -3.95 -0.51 -2.09
N GLU A 110 -4.74 0.47 -1.63
CA GLU A 110 -4.83 0.83 -0.22
C GLU A 110 -5.43 -0.29 0.64
N THR A 111 -6.41 -1.03 0.08
CA THR A 111 -7.03 -2.20 0.72
C THR A 111 -6.25 -3.49 0.55
N GLY A 112 -5.39 -3.54 -0.45
CA GLY A 112 -4.57 -4.70 -0.76
C GLY A 112 -3.71 -5.06 0.44
N ILE A 113 -3.53 -6.35 0.67
CA ILE A 113 -2.62 -6.84 1.70
C ILE A 113 -1.24 -6.26 1.40
N ARG A 114 -0.76 -5.31 2.21
CA ARG A 114 0.64 -4.88 2.24
C ARG A 114 1.48 -6.05 2.76
N ASN A 115 1.65 -7.08 1.94
CA ASN A 115 2.72 -8.04 2.08
C ASN A 115 3.84 -7.57 1.16
N PRO A 116 4.84 -6.80 1.62
CA PRO A 116 6.11 -6.76 0.92
C PRO A 116 6.80 -8.14 0.98
N THR A 117 6.39 -9.01 1.90
CA THR A 117 6.83 -10.40 2.04
C THR A 117 6.14 -11.32 1.01
N VAL A 118 6.02 -10.87 -0.24
CA VAL A 118 5.66 -11.76 -1.34
C VAL A 118 6.89 -12.60 -1.66
N SER A 119 6.83 -13.87 -1.29
CA SER A 119 7.62 -14.99 -1.84
C SER A 119 9.13 -14.73 -2.01
N GLU A 120 9.88 -14.54 -0.94
CA GLU A 120 11.35 -14.50 -1.04
C GLU A 120 12.01 -15.89 -1.08
N THR A 121 11.25 -16.94 -0.76
CA THR A 121 11.75 -18.32 -0.78
C THR A 121 11.45 -18.94 -2.13
N LEU A 122 12.24 -18.58 -3.15
CA LEU A 122 12.26 -19.32 -4.40
C LEU A 122 13.17 -20.54 -4.22
N PRO A 123 12.63 -21.78 -4.23
CA PRO A 123 13.46 -22.96 -4.23
C PRO A 123 14.19 -23.07 -5.56
N GLU A 124 15.48 -23.39 -5.49
CA GLU A 124 16.26 -23.82 -6.64
C GLU A 124 15.72 -25.18 -7.15
N LYS A 125 16.10 -25.57 -8.36
CA LYS A 125 15.68 -26.85 -8.95
C LYS A 125 16.09 -28.06 -8.08
N ASP A 126 17.11 -27.86 -7.25
CA ASP A 126 17.70 -28.85 -6.35
C ASP A 126 17.22 -28.68 -4.89
N GLU A 127 16.04 -28.07 -4.67
CA GLU A 127 15.41 -27.83 -3.35
C GLU A 127 16.15 -26.87 -2.39
N HIS A 128 17.27 -26.28 -2.80
CA HIS A 128 18.00 -25.31 -1.97
C HIS A 128 17.36 -23.92 -2.00
N ILE A 129 17.38 -23.21 -0.87
CA ILE A 129 16.81 -21.86 -0.77
C ILE A 129 17.81 -20.83 -1.32
N ILE A 130 17.38 -20.05 -2.30
CA ILE A 130 18.20 -18.99 -2.89
C ILE A 130 18.16 -17.75 -1.99
N HIS A 131 19.25 -17.50 -1.28
CA HIS A 131 19.38 -16.34 -0.39
C HIS A 131 19.89 -15.07 -1.09
N SER A 132 20.59 -15.19 -2.23
CA SER A 132 21.16 -14.04 -2.93
C SER A 132 20.19 -13.43 -3.95
N GLN A 133 20.08 -12.10 -3.93
CA GLN A 133 19.17 -11.36 -4.82
C GLN A 133 19.52 -11.53 -6.30
N SER A 134 20.82 -11.55 -6.64
CA SER A 134 21.28 -11.79 -8.02
C SER A 134 20.81 -13.14 -8.54
N ARG A 135 20.98 -14.21 -7.76
CA ARG A 135 20.57 -15.55 -8.16
C ARG A 135 19.04 -15.69 -8.27
N LYS A 136 18.27 -14.96 -7.46
CA LYS A 136 16.81 -14.87 -7.63
C LYS A 136 16.44 -14.29 -8.99
N LEU A 137 17.10 -13.21 -9.43
CA LEU A 137 16.87 -12.59 -10.73
C LEU A 137 17.25 -13.51 -11.89
N ASP A 138 18.39 -14.20 -11.79
CA ASP A 138 18.79 -15.19 -12.80
C ASP A 138 17.78 -16.33 -12.90
N ARG A 139 17.26 -16.80 -11.76
CA ARG A 139 16.28 -17.88 -11.75
C ARG A 139 14.92 -17.47 -12.31
N TRP A 140 14.50 -16.22 -12.07
CA TRP A 140 13.36 -15.62 -12.76
C TRP A 140 13.57 -15.57 -14.27
N ALA A 141 14.76 -15.17 -14.73
CA ALA A 141 15.08 -15.12 -16.15
C ALA A 141 15.06 -16.52 -16.80
N GLU A 142 15.55 -17.54 -16.11
CA GLU A 142 15.45 -18.94 -16.55
C GLU A 142 13.99 -19.40 -16.63
N HIS A 143 13.19 -19.18 -15.58
CA HIS A 143 11.79 -19.58 -15.55
C HIS A 143 10.99 -18.95 -16.70
N PHE A 144 11.19 -17.65 -16.96
CA PHE A 144 10.52 -16.98 -18.07
C PHE A 144 11.03 -17.43 -19.43
N ARG A 145 12.33 -17.70 -19.59
CA ARG A 145 12.83 -18.31 -20.83
C ARG A 145 12.14 -19.64 -21.08
N ASP A 146 12.10 -20.53 -20.10
CA ASP A 146 11.48 -21.85 -20.24
C ASP A 146 9.98 -21.76 -20.55
N GLN A 147 9.26 -20.83 -19.92
CA GLN A 147 7.83 -20.60 -20.19
C GLN A 147 7.55 -19.96 -21.57
N PHE A 148 8.43 -19.09 -22.04
CA PHE A 148 8.25 -18.35 -23.30
C PHE A 148 9.06 -18.93 -24.47
N ASN A 149 9.66 -20.10 -24.31
CA ASN A 149 10.24 -20.88 -25.40
C ASN A 149 9.12 -21.51 -26.24
N TRP A 150 8.42 -20.67 -27.01
CA TRP A 150 7.54 -21.12 -28.08
C TRP A 150 8.42 -21.74 -29.19
N PRO A 151 8.16 -22.96 -29.68
CA PRO A 151 8.86 -23.43 -30.87
C PRO A 151 8.55 -22.41 -31.98
N SER A 152 9.59 -21.80 -32.55
CA SER A 152 9.43 -20.92 -33.71
C SER A 152 8.51 -21.62 -34.70
N ALA A 153 7.37 -21.00 -34.99
CA ALA A 153 6.41 -21.53 -35.94
C ALA A 153 7.16 -21.74 -37.24
N THR A 154 7.61 -22.97 -37.49
CA THR A 154 8.16 -23.36 -38.77
C THR A 154 6.94 -23.35 -39.67
N LEU A 155 6.73 -22.23 -40.37
CA LEU A 155 5.67 -22.06 -41.36
C LEU A 155 5.93 -23.01 -42.53
N ARG A 156 5.73 -24.31 -42.31
CA ARG A 156 5.29 -25.22 -43.35
C ARG A 156 3.78 -25.23 -43.24
N PHE A 157 3.15 -24.23 -43.85
CA PHE A 157 1.75 -24.38 -44.21
C PHE A 157 1.66 -25.57 -45.18
N PRO A 158 0.97 -26.67 -44.84
CA PRO A 158 0.57 -27.60 -45.87
C PRO A 158 -0.36 -26.81 -46.80
N THR A 159 -0.07 -26.81 -48.10
CA THR A 159 -0.99 -26.28 -49.11
C THR A 159 -2.28 -27.09 -49.00
N ILE A 160 -3.29 -26.51 -48.37
CA ILE A 160 -4.61 -27.12 -48.25
C ILE A 160 -5.24 -27.04 -49.65
N THR A 161 -5.14 -28.13 -50.40
CA THR A 161 -6.00 -28.37 -51.56
C THR A 161 -7.44 -28.46 -51.04
N SER A 162 -8.29 -27.56 -51.56
CA SER A 162 -9.73 -27.46 -51.27
C SER A 162 -10.41 -28.82 -51.13
N GLN A 163 -10.93 -29.14 -49.93
CA GLN A 163 -11.87 -30.24 -49.72
C GLN A 163 -13.32 -29.74 -49.79
N PRO A 164 -14.29 -30.61 -50.14
CA PRO A 164 -15.63 -30.20 -50.55
C PRO A 164 -16.54 -29.83 -49.37
N GLU A 165 -17.50 -28.95 -49.65
CA GLU A 165 -18.51 -28.44 -48.74
C GLU A 165 -19.39 -29.57 -48.17
N TRP A 166 -19.52 -29.61 -46.84
CA TRP A 166 -20.37 -30.57 -46.15
C TRP A 166 -21.84 -30.15 -46.29
N GLN A 167 -22.65 -30.98 -46.95
CA GLN A 167 -24.11 -30.86 -46.91
C GLN A 167 -24.65 -31.40 -45.59
N VAL A 168 -25.40 -30.56 -44.88
CA VAL A 168 -26.12 -30.92 -43.66
C VAL A 168 -27.52 -31.41 -44.04
N ASN A 169 -27.86 -32.62 -43.60
CA ASN A 169 -29.19 -33.23 -43.71
C ASN A 169 -30.02 -32.91 -42.47
#